data_AF-A0A1H3VY68-F1
#
_entry.id   AF-A0A1H3VY68-F1
#
_cell.length_a   1.000
_cell.length_b   1.000
_cell.length_c   1.000
_cell.angle_alpha   90.00
_cell.angle_beta   90.00
_cell.angle_gamma   90.00
#
_symmetry.space_group_name_H-M   'P 1'
#
loop_
_entity.id
_entity.type
_entity.pdbx_description
1 polymer ?
#
loop_
_entity_poly.entity_id
_entity_poly.type
_entity_poly.pdbx_seq_one_letter_code
_entity_poly.pdbx_strand_id
1 'polypeptide(L)'
;MLAALGDRFEIFDWRNAIAILENVHAGEAADIAAVLGAFTLRHSEEAVGGGDKSRIAAFIDKGLSERGWIEKAFDTRIVVDGVETPSPTHGVDCFRGRVALEVEWNNKDPFFDRDLNNFRLLYDLRVVDVGVIVTRATSLEKVLRGVGRSATTYGKATAHTEKLYPKIKGGGAGGCPAPVLGITERAYVDDRA
;
A
#
# COMPACT_ATOMS: atom_id res chain seq x y z
N MET A 1 9.03 -0.14 -15.51
CA MET A 1 9.07 -1.42 -14.76
C MET A 1 7.74 -1.73 -14.10
N LEU A 2 7.20 -0.81 -13.29
CA LEU A 2 5.83 -0.88 -12.76
C LEU A 2 4.77 -0.79 -13.87
N ALA A 3 5.07 -0.11 -14.99
CA ALA A 3 4.21 -0.13 -16.17
C ALA A 3 3.93 -1.56 -16.73
N ALA A 4 4.80 -2.54 -16.44
CA ALA A 4 4.59 -3.93 -16.85
C ALA A 4 3.43 -4.61 -16.10
N LEU A 5 2.95 -4.01 -15.01
CA LEU A 5 1.75 -4.47 -14.31
C LEU A 5 0.48 -4.35 -15.17
N GLY A 6 0.50 -3.47 -16.18
CA GLY A 6 -0.57 -3.33 -17.17
C GLY A 6 -1.89 -2.88 -16.55
N ASP A 7 -3.00 -3.30 -17.15
CA ASP A 7 -4.36 -2.92 -16.73
C ASP A 7 -4.85 -3.62 -15.46
N ARG A 8 -4.08 -4.57 -14.91
CA ARG A 8 -4.31 -5.19 -13.60
C ARG A 8 -4.11 -4.21 -12.44
N PHE A 9 -3.39 -3.12 -12.67
CA PHE A 9 -3.12 -2.09 -11.68
C PHE A 9 -3.38 -0.69 -12.24
N GLU A 10 -4.20 0.07 -11.54
CA GLU A 10 -4.29 1.52 -11.70
C GLU A 10 -3.12 2.16 -10.93
N ILE A 11 -2.32 2.98 -11.61
CA ILE A 11 -1.19 3.67 -11.00
C ILE A 11 -1.53 5.15 -10.87
N PHE A 12 -1.60 5.63 -9.63
CA PHE A 12 -1.68 7.05 -9.32
C PHE A 12 -0.31 7.52 -8.84
N ASP A 13 0.34 8.37 -9.64
CA ASP A 13 1.66 8.92 -9.32
C ASP A 13 1.54 10.29 -8.65
N TRP A 14 2.01 10.40 -7.41
CA TRP A 14 2.02 11.64 -6.64
C TRP A 14 3.45 12.14 -6.42
N ARG A 15 3.73 13.38 -6.85
CA ARG A 15 5.03 14.05 -6.71
C ARG A 15 6.19 13.29 -7.38
N ASN A 16 5.94 12.76 -8.58
CA ASN A 16 6.93 12.02 -9.38
C ASN A 16 7.50 10.79 -8.67
N ALA A 17 6.70 10.17 -7.80
CA ALA A 17 7.14 9.05 -7.00
C ALA A 17 7.57 7.85 -7.84
N ILE A 18 6.89 7.60 -8.97
CA ILE A 18 7.31 6.54 -9.90
C ILE A 18 8.70 6.82 -10.46
N ALA A 19 9.00 8.06 -10.82
CA ALA A 19 10.32 8.41 -11.34
C ALA A 19 11.42 8.23 -10.27
N ILE A 20 11.15 8.59 -9.02
CA ILE A 20 12.08 8.38 -7.90
C ILE A 20 12.25 6.87 -7.66
N LEU A 21 11.15 6.13 -7.56
CA LEU A 21 11.15 4.70 -7.31
C LEU A 21 11.89 3.93 -8.41
N GLU A 22 11.60 4.17 -9.69
CA GLU A 22 12.21 3.42 -10.79
C GLU A 22 13.66 3.80 -11.11
N ASN A 23 14.08 5.04 -10.85
CA ASN A 23 15.43 5.50 -11.21
C ASN A 23 16.40 5.56 -10.02
N VAL A 24 15.91 5.83 -8.80
CA VAL A 24 16.74 5.92 -7.59
C VAL A 24 16.70 4.59 -6.82
N HIS A 25 15.53 3.96 -6.73
CA HIS A 25 15.30 2.70 -6.00
C HIS A 25 14.94 1.56 -6.93
N ALA A 26 15.67 1.44 -8.05
CA ALA A 26 15.34 0.51 -9.13
C ALA A 26 15.24 -0.97 -8.66
N GLY A 27 16.03 -1.37 -7.66
CA GLY A 27 15.96 -2.72 -7.08
C GLY A 27 14.63 -2.96 -6.35
N GLU A 28 14.23 -2.03 -5.49
CA GLU A 28 12.96 -2.05 -4.78
C GLU A 28 11.78 -2.01 -5.75
N ALA A 29 11.85 -1.16 -6.77
CA ALA A 29 10.83 -1.07 -7.81
C ALA A 29 10.69 -2.37 -8.62
N ALA A 30 11.81 -3.07 -8.89
CA ALA A 30 11.81 -4.36 -9.58
C ALA A 30 11.14 -5.45 -8.73
N ASP A 31 11.42 -5.46 -7.42
CA ASP A 31 10.80 -6.38 -6.48
C ASP A 31 9.29 -6.18 -6.37
N ILE A 32 8.85 -4.92 -6.21
CA ILE A 32 7.42 -4.58 -6.17
C ILE A 32 6.74 -5.04 -7.47
N ALA A 33 7.32 -4.71 -8.63
CA ALA A 33 6.78 -5.12 -9.92
C ALA A 33 6.72 -6.65 -10.08
N ALA A 34 7.73 -7.38 -9.62
CA ALA A 34 7.77 -8.82 -9.70
C ALA A 34 6.73 -9.50 -8.79
N VAL A 35 6.62 -9.04 -7.54
CA VAL A 35 5.64 -9.59 -6.56
C VAL A 35 4.22 -9.29 -7.02
N LEU A 36 3.92 -8.03 -7.34
CA LEU A 36 2.58 -7.64 -7.81
C LEU A 36 2.26 -8.23 -9.18
N GLY A 37 3.27 -8.42 -10.04
CA GLY A 37 3.12 -9.08 -11.33
C GLY A 37 2.73 -10.56 -11.20
N ALA A 38 3.20 -11.26 -10.17
CA ALA A 38 2.86 -12.65 -9.89
C ALA A 38 1.50 -12.80 -9.19
N PHE A 39 0.95 -11.73 -8.62
CA PHE A 39 -0.31 -11.76 -7.90
C PHE A 39 -1.51 -12.02 -8.83
N THR A 40 -2.45 -12.82 -8.37
CA THR A 40 -3.75 -13.06 -9.01
C THR A 40 -4.82 -13.06 -7.92
N LEU A 41 -5.89 -12.30 -8.11
CA LEU A 41 -6.99 -12.21 -7.17
C LEU A 41 -8.02 -13.31 -7.47
N ARG A 42 -7.95 -14.45 -6.78
CA ARG A 42 -8.84 -15.59 -7.05
C ARG A 42 -10.15 -15.48 -6.28
N HIS A 43 -11.26 -15.91 -6.89
CA HIS A 43 -12.56 -16.01 -6.20
C HIS A 43 -12.45 -16.88 -4.94
N SER A 44 -11.81 -18.04 -5.03
CA SER A 44 -11.62 -18.97 -3.90
C SER A 44 -10.83 -18.36 -2.72
N GLU A 45 -9.98 -17.36 -2.98
CA GLU A 45 -9.21 -16.66 -1.95
C GLU A 45 -9.99 -15.51 -1.31
N GLU A 46 -10.78 -14.79 -2.09
CA GLU A 46 -11.61 -13.69 -1.59
C GLU A 46 -12.88 -14.17 -0.90
N ALA A 47 -13.50 -15.26 -1.36
CA ALA A 47 -14.76 -15.78 -0.84
C ALA A 47 -14.61 -16.35 0.59
N VAL A 48 -13.42 -16.81 0.97
CA VAL A 48 -13.15 -17.30 2.31
C VAL A 48 -12.92 -16.11 3.24
N GLY A 49 -13.86 -15.88 4.17
CA GLY A 49 -13.67 -14.89 5.22
C GLY A 49 -12.78 -15.37 6.37
N GLY A 50 -12.17 -14.40 7.08
CA GLY A 50 -11.50 -14.63 8.37
C GLY A 50 -9.98 -14.44 8.34
N GLY A 51 -9.43 -14.04 9.49
CA GLY A 51 -8.00 -13.80 9.74
C GLY A 51 -7.66 -12.32 10.02
N ASP A 52 -6.60 -12.08 10.80
CA ASP A 52 -6.12 -10.73 11.15
C ASP A 52 -5.49 -9.99 9.95
N LYS A 53 -4.99 -10.73 8.94
CA LYS A 53 -4.39 -10.17 7.71
C LYS A 53 -5.00 -10.86 6.47
N SER A 54 -5.34 -10.08 5.43
CA SER A 54 -5.90 -10.65 4.19
C SER A 54 -4.88 -11.53 3.49
N ARG A 55 -5.34 -12.54 2.74
CA ARG A 55 -4.44 -13.42 1.96
C ARG A 55 -3.58 -12.65 0.97
N ILE A 56 -4.09 -11.53 0.46
CA ILE A 56 -3.39 -10.63 -0.44
C ILE A 56 -2.25 -9.93 0.28
N ALA A 57 -2.52 -9.37 1.46
CA ALA A 57 -1.48 -8.74 2.26
C ALA A 57 -0.41 -9.77 2.65
N ALA A 58 -0.81 -10.97 3.07
CA ALA A 58 0.12 -12.07 3.34
C ALA A 58 0.95 -12.49 2.10
N PHE A 59 0.35 -12.51 0.91
CA PHE A 59 1.07 -12.83 -0.34
C PHE A 59 2.13 -11.78 -0.65
N ILE A 60 1.76 -10.49 -0.55
CA ILE A 60 2.66 -9.38 -0.85
C ILE A 60 3.79 -9.33 0.19
N ASP A 61 3.47 -9.40 1.48
CA ASP A 61 4.47 -9.40 2.56
C ASP A 61 5.46 -10.55 2.42
N LYS A 62 4.96 -11.76 2.14
CA LYS A 62 5.82 -12.92 1.94
C LYS A 62 6.73 -12.73 0.72
N GLY A 63 6.16 -12.32 -0.41
CA GLY A 63 6.92 -12.11 -1.64
C GLY A 63 8.01 -11.05 -1.49
N LEU A 64 7.74 -9.97 -0.74
CA LEU A 64 8.70 -8.91 -0.47
C LEU A 64 9.73 -9.33 0.60
N SER A 65 9.32 -10.03 1.66
CA SER A 65 10.26 -10.50 2.69
C SER A 65 11.26 -11.53 2.17
N GLU A 66 10.87 -12.42 1.26
CA GLU A 66 11.78 -13.31 0.52
C GLU A 66 12.81 -12.53 -0.34
N ARG A 67 12.56 -11.24 -0.59
CA ARG A 67 13.44 -10.30 -1.29
C ARG A 67 14.17 -9.33 -0.35
N GLY A 68 14.11 -9.59 0.96
CA GLY A 68 14.83 -8.83 1.99
C GLY A 68 14.13 -7.55 2.45
N TRP A 69 12.84 -7.39 2.15
CA TRP A 69 12.03 -6.36 2.81
C TRP A 69 11.67 -6.80 4.24
N ILE A 70 11.56 -5.85 5.15
CA ILE A 70 11.25 -6.13 6.56
C ILE A 70 10.12 -5.25 7.05
N GLU A 71 9.30 -5.78 7.96
CA GLU A 71 8.44 -4.92 8.78
C GLU A 71 9.32 -4.07 9.69
N LYS A 72 9.04 -2.76 9.77
CA LYS A 72 9.91 -1.85 10.50
C LYS A 72 9.16 -0.76 11.25
N ALA A 73 9.31 -0.76 12.57
CA ALA A 73 9.01 0.39 13.41
C ALA A 73 10.26 1.27 13.56
N PHE A 74 10.06 2.58 13.64
CA PHE A 74 11.13 3.56 13.83
C PHE A 74 10.94 4.23 15.19
N ASP A 75 11.92 4.12 16.08
CA ASP A 75 11.96 4.92 17.31
C ASP A 75 12.39 6.34 16.93
N THR A 76 11.49 7.32 17.06
CA THR A 76 11.79 8.72 16.72
C THR A 76 11.54 9.64 17.90
N ARG A 77 12.39 10.66 18.03
CA ARG A 77 12.35 11.65 19.11
C ARG A 77 12.58 13.03 18.56
N ILE A 78 11.90 14.02 19.15
CA ILE A 78 12.13 15.43 18.89
C ILE A 78 12.91 15.99 20.07
N VAL A 79 14.01 16.69 19.80
CA VAL A 79 14.86 17.30 20.82
C VAL A 79 14.82 18.81 20.65
N VAL A 80 14.33 19.53 21.67
CA VAL A 80 14.28 21.00 21.70
C VAL A 80 15.01 21.46 22.96
N ASP A 81 16.08 22.23 22.79
CA ASP A 81 16.92 22.73 23.89
C ASP A 81 17.37 21.63 24.88
N GLY A 82 17.63 20.43 24.35
CA GLY A 82 18.04 19.26 25.14
C GLY A 82 16.90 18.49 25.81
N VAL A 83 15.65 18.94 25.67
CA VAL A 83 14.46 18.21 26.14
C VAL A 83 13.99 17.24 25.06
N GLU A 84 14.12 15.95 25.32
CA GLU A 84 13.62 14.90 24.43
C GLU A 84 12.12 14.67 24.64
N THR A 85 11.37 14.58 23.55
CA THR A 85 9.97 14.15 23.53
C THR A 85 9.80 12.99 22.54
N PRO A 86 9.22 11.85 22.95
CA PRO A 86 8.91 10.77 22.02
C PRO A 86 7.99 11.24 20.89
N SER A 87 8.32 10.87 19.66
CA SER A 87 7.48 11.07 18.49
C SER A 87 7.10 9.69 17.95
N PRO A 88 5.97 9.12 18.40
CA PRO A 88 5.60 7.76 18.02
C PRO A 88 5.27 7.69 16.52
N THR A 89 5.81 6.69 15.84
CA THR A 89 5.48 6.35 14.45
C THR A 89 4.60 5.10 14.41
N HIS A 90 3.96 4.86 13.27
CA HIS A 90 3.43 3.53 12.98
C HIS A 90 4.55 2.64 12.42
N GLY A 91 4.42 1.33 12.60
CA GLY A 91 5.26 0.36 11.87
C GLY A 91 4.92 0.42 10.39
N VAL A 92 5.92 0.26 9.55
CA VAL A 92 5.75 0.08 8.10
C VAL A 92 5.68 -1.40 7.80
N ASP A 93 4.65 -1.86 7.07
CA ASP A 93 4.47 -3.26 6.68
C ASP A 93 5.73 -3.83 5.98
N CYS A 94 6.23 -3.11 4.97
CA CYS A 94 7.39 -3.51 4.18
C CYS A 94 8.35 -2.33 3.97
N PHE A 95 9.56 -2.43 4.50
CA PHE A 95 10.61 -1.42 4.34
C PHE A 95 11.89 -2.00 3.74
N ARG A 96 12.45 -1.32 2.74
CA ARG A 96 13.77 -1.60 2.16
C ARG A 96 14.36 -0.37 1.50
N GLY A 97 15.66 -0.12 1.66
CA GLY A 97 16.38 0.85 0.84
C GLY A 97 15.84 2.29 0.86
N ARG A 98 15.15 2.70 1.94
CA ARG A 98 14.41 3.98 2.09
C ARG A 98 13.07 4.05 1.34
N VAL A 99 12.55 2.92 0.86
CA VAL A 99 11.18 2.78 0.38
C VAL A 99 10.35 2.14 1.50
N ALA A 100 9.25 2.80 1.86
CA ALA A 100 8.22 2.24 2.73
C ALA A 100 7.02 1.81 1.88
N LEU A 101 6.44 0.65 2.15
CA LEU A 101 5.29 0.11 1.45
C LEU A 101 4.26 -0.38 2.47
N GLU A 102 3.01 0.05 2.29
CA GLU A 102 1.86 -0.36 3.10
C GLU A 102 0.83 -1.08 2.22
N VAL A 103 0.25 -2.17 2.74
CA VAL A 103 -0.79 -2.94 2.02
C VAL A 103 -2.15 -2.74 2.68
N GLU A 104 -3.01 -1.96 2.04
CA GLU A 104 -4.31 -1.58 2.57
C GLU A 104 -5.45 -2.21 1.75
N TRP A 105 -6.05 -3.31 2.22
CA TRP A 105 -7.06 -4.07 1.47
C TRP A 105 -8.51 -3.79 1.88
N ASN A 106 -8.88 -4.11 3.14
CA ASN A 106 -10.26 -4.03 3.64
C ASN A 106 -10.37 -3.30 5.00
N ASN A 107 -9.29 -2.66 5.46
CA ASN A 107 -9.31 -1.88 6.70
C ASN A 107 -10.22 -0.66 6.55
N LYS A 108 -10.60 -0.05 7.69
CA LYS A 108 -11.44 1.15 7.71
C LYS A 108 -10.64 2.40 7.30
N ASP A 109 -11.36 3.43 6.84
CA ASP A 109 -10.82 4.71 6.37
C ASP A 109 -9.69 5.39 7.22
N PRO A 110 -9.65 5.29 8.57
CA PRO A 110 -8.58 5.93 9.36
C PRO A 110 -7.16 5.42 9.08
N PHE A 111 -7.03 4.25 8.47
CA PHE A 111 -5.74 3.61 8.21
C PHE A 111 -4.94 4.42 7.16
N PHE A 112 -5.60 4.90 6.10
CA PHE A 112 -4.94 5.78 5.13
C PHE A 112 -4.40 7.07 5.76
N ASP A 113 -5.13 7.70 6.68
CA ASP A 113 -4.64 8.94 7.32
C ASP A 113 -3.40 8.66 8.18
N ARG A 114 -3.39 7.51 8.89
CA ARG A 114 -2.25 7.05 9.68
C ARG A 114 -1.03 6.82 8.79
N ASP A 115 -1.17 6.05 7.71
CA ASP A 115 -0.06 5.65 6.85
C ASP A 115 0.51 6.83 6.07
N LEU A 116 -0.35 7.69 5.53
CA LEU A 116 0.08 8.91 4.85
C LEU A 116 0.81 9.86 5.82
N ASN A 117 0.32 10.00 7.06
CA ASN A 117 1.00 10.79 8.07
C ASN A 117 2.33 10.14 8.49
N ASN A 118 2.41 8.81 8.54
CA ASN A 118 3.64 8.08 8.83
C ASN A 118 4.68 8.32 7.73
N PHE A 119 4.29 8.22 6.46
CA PHE A 119 5.14 8.53 5.31
C PHE A 119 5.63 9.98 5.34
N ARG A 120 4.74 10.93 5.63
CA ARG A 120 5.10 12.35 5.78
C ARG A 120 6.19 12.53 6.83
N LEU A 121 6.00 11.97 8.02
CA LEU A 121 6.94 12.09 9.13
C LEU A 121 8.30 11.45 8.80
N LEU A 122 8.28 10.20 8.31
CA LEU A 122 9.51 9.49 7.96
C LEU A 122 10.27 10.18 6.82
N TYR A 123 9.56 10.82 5.89
CA TYR A 123 10.17 11.60 4.80
C TYR A 123 10.85 12.86 5.34
N ASP A 124 10.16 13.62 6.20
CA ASP A 124 10.71 14.83 6.83
C ASP A 124 11.95 14.50 7.71
N LEU A 125 11.97 13.31 8.30
CA LEU A 125 13.11 12.76 9.05
C LEU A 125 14.22 12.15 8.15
N ARG A 126 14.05 12.17 6.81
CA ARG A 126 15.01 11.63 5.81
C ARG A 126 15.23 10.13 5.93
N VAL A 127 14.24 9.42 6.45
CA VAL A 127 14.23 7.96 6.62
C VAL A 127 13.69 7.27 5.37
N VAL A 128 12.64 7.83 4.76
CA VAL A 128 12.06 7.35 3.50
C VAL A 128 12.20 8.41 2.41
N ASP A 129 12.36 7.95 1.17
CA ASP A 129 12.32 8.80 -0.02
C ASP A 129 10.98 8.63 -0.77
N VAL A 130 10.32 7.47 -0.64
CA VAL A 130 9.04 7.14 -1.26
C VAL A 130 8.19 6.27 -0.31
N GLY A 131 6.89 6.60 -0.21
CA GLY A 131 5.89 5.79 0.49
C GLY A 131 4.86 5.19 -0.48
N VAL A 132 4.95 3.89 -0.75
CA VAL A 132 4.10 3.14 -1.68
C VAL A 132 2.85 2.63 -0.96
N ILE A 133 1.68 2.79 -1.58
CA ILE A 133 0.44 2.17 -1.09
C ILE A 133 -0.05 1.17 -2.12
N VAL A 134 -0.23 -0.08 -1.71
CA VAL A 134 -0.96 -1.09 -2.49
C VAL A 134 -2.36 -1.22 -1.92
N THR A 135 -3.38 -1.02 -2.74
CA THR A 135 -4.78 -1.07 -2.30
C THR A 135 -5.71 -1.54 -3.41
N ARG A 136 -7.03 -1.55 -3.17
CA ARG A 136 -8.04 -1.82 -4.19
C ARG A 136 -8.32 -0.57 -5.03
N ALA A 137 -8.33 -0.72 -6.34
CA ALA A 137 -9.00 0.25 -7.18
C ALA A 137 -10.52 0.22 -6.91
N THR A 138 -11.17 1.38 -6.97
CA THR A 138 -12.64 1.46 -6.82
C THR A 138 -13.35 0.59 -7.86
N SER A 139 -12.80 0.45 -9.06
CA SER A 139 -13.39 -0.37 -10.14
C SER A 139 -13.55 -1.85 -9.76
N LEU A 140 -12.66 -2.38 -8.91
CA LEU A 140 -12.72 -3.76 -8.43
C LEU A 140 -13.91 -4.02 -7.51
N GLU A 141 -14.51 -2.99 -6.90
CA GLU A 141 -15.67 -3.14 -6.00
C GLU A 141 -16.85 -3.86 -6.68
N LYS A 142 -17.08 -3.60 -7.97
CA LYS A 142 -18.15 -4.23 -8.74
C LYS A 142 -18.02 -5.75 -8.75
N VAL A 143 -16.79 -6.25 -8.89
CA VAL A 143 -16.49 -7.69 -8.88
C VAL A 143 -16.65 -8.26 -7.47
N LEU A 144 -16.09 -7.61 -6.46
CA LEU A 144 -16.12 -8.12 -5.08
C LEU A 144 -17.53 -8.19 -4.48
N ARG A 145 -18.45 -7.32 -4.91
CA ARG A 145 -19.88 -7.44 -4.58
C ARG A 145 -20.50 -8.76 -5.05
N GLY A 146 -19.94 -9.38 -6.09
CA GLY A 146 -20.35 -10.68 -6.64
C GLY A 146 -19.68 -11.90 -6.01
N VAL A 147 -18.70 -11.72 -5.10
CA VAL A 147 -17.93 -12.81 -4.47
C VAL A 147 -18.69 -13.48 -3.31
N GLY A 148 -19.84 -12.92 -2.90
CA GLY A 148 -20.72 -13.55 -1.90
C GLY A 148 -20.35 -13.27 -0.44
N ARG A 149 -19.53 -12.24 -0.16
CA ARG A 149 -19.28 -11.75 1.21
C ARG A 149 -20.19 -10.59 1.60
N SER A 150 -20.21 -10.26 2.89
CA SER A 150 -21.00 -9.14 3.41
C SER A 150 -20.69 -7.85 2.66
N ALA A 151 -21.72 -7.09 2.31
CA ALA A 151 -21.57 -5.76 1.71
C ALA A 151 -20.77 -4.79 2.58
N THR A 152 -20.63 -5.06 3.89
CA THR A 152 -19.80 -4.28 4.81
C THR A 152 -18.31 -4.61 4.70
N THR A 153 -17.94 -5.77 4.13
CA THR A 153 -16.53 -6.20 3.93
C THR A 153 -15.86 -5.47 2.77
N TYR A 154 -16.64 -5.10 1.75
CA TYR A 154 -16.15 -4.39 0.55
C TYR A 154 -16.92 -3.07 0.32
N GLY A 155 -17.51 -2.54 1.38
CA GLY A 155 -18.42 -1.40 1.31
C GLY A 155 -17.69 -0.05 1.25
N LYS A 156 -18.46 1.03 1.11
CA LYS A 156 -17.96 2.43 1.06
C LYS A 156 -17.12 2.88 2.27
N ALA A 157 -17.00 2.08 3.31
CA ALA A 157 -16.27 2.39 4.53
C ALA A 157 -14.91 1.68 4.62
N THR A 158 -14.54 0.91 3.58
CA THR A 158 -13.29 0.15 3.52
C THR A 158 -12.32 0.78 2.51
N ALA A 159 -11.03 0.50 2.67
CA ALA A 159 -9.96 0.99 1.81
C ALA A 159 -10.22 0.78 0.30
N HIS A 160 -10.19 1.87 -0.48
CA HIS A 160 -10.13 1.86 -1.95
C HIS A 160 -9.65 3.22 -2.49
N THR A 161 -9.27 3.27 -3.77
CA THR A 161 -8.65 4.45 -4.38
C THR A 161 -9.48 5.74 -4.32
N GLU A 162 -10.80 5.69 -4.50
CA GLU A 162 -11.67 6.88 -4.39
C GLU A 162 -11.64 7.52 -2.99
N LYS A 163 -11.34 6.75 -1.93
CA LYS A 163 -11.14 7.28 -0.57
C LYS A 163 -9.74 7.83 -0.34
N LEU A 164 -8.74 7.19 -0.93
CA LEU A 164 -7.34 7.53 -0.74
C LEU A 164 -6.95 8.79 -1.51
N TYR A 165 -7.38 8.93 -2.77
CA TYR A 165 -6.94 10.04 -3.62
C TYR A 165 -7.29 11.42 -3.08
N PRO A 166 -8.50 11.69 -2.53
CA PRO A 166 -8.79 12.98 -1.90
C PRO A 166 -7.89 13.28 -0.70
N LYS A 167 -7.47 12.26 0.06
CA LYS A 167 -6.55 12.44 1.21
C LYS A 167 -5.15 12.83 0.74
N ILE A 168 -4.63 12.17 -0.29
CA ILE A 168 -3.33 12.53 -0.88
C ILE A 168 -3.38 13.95 -1.45
N LYS A 169 -4.39 14.25 -2.28
CA LYS A 169 -4.59 15.58 -2.88
C LYS A 169 -4.83 16.67 -1.84
N GLY A 170 -5.48 16.32 -0.73
CA GLY A 170 -5.70 17.19 0.43
C GLY A 170 -4.45 17.41 1.30
N GLY A 171 -3.31 16.80 0.95
CA GLY A 171 -2.03 17.00 1.64
C GLY A 171 -1.69 15.96 2.70
N GLY A 172 -2.40 14.82 2.78
CA GLY A 172 -2.15 13.78 3.78
C GLY A 172 -0.72 13.23 3.76
N ALA A 173 -0.12 13.07 2.57
CA ALA A 173 1.28 12.64 2.41
C ALA A 173 2.30 13.76 2.71
N GLY A 174 1.84 15.00 2.89
CA GLY A 174 2.69 16.19 3.02
C GLY A 174 3.76 16.27 1.93
N GLY A 175 5.02 16.23 2.35
CA GLY A 175 6.22 16.27 1.51
C GLY A 175 6.44 15.03 0.64
N CYS A 176 5.99 13.87 1.12
CA CYS A 176 6.45 12.56 0.67
C CYS A 176 5.90 12.18 -0.73
N PRO A 177 6.76 11.77 -1.68
CA PRO A 177 6.34 11.09 -2.90
C PRO A 177 5.62 9.78 -2.58
N ALA A 178 4.41 9.59 -3.12
CA ALA A 178 3.55 8.47 -2.75
C ALA A 178 2.78 7.88 -3.95
N PRO A 179 3.31 6.84 -4.62
CA PRO A 179 2.58 6.17 -5.68
C PRO A 179 1.56 5.22 -5.07
N VAL A 180 0.36 5.19 -5.65
CA VAL A 180 -0.68 4.22 -5.30
C VAL A 180 -0.80 3.20 -6.41
N LEU A 181 -0.74 1.92 -6.03
CA LEU A 181 -0.91 0.77 -6.90
C LEU A 181 -2.27 0.13 -6.58
N GLY A 182 -3.30 0.54 -7.32
CA GLY A 182 -4.68 0.08 -7.14
C GLY A 182 -4.97 -1.19 -7.93
N ILE A 183 -5.24 -2.31 -7.26
CA ILE A 183 -5.60 -3.58 -7.90
C ILE A 183 -6.99 -3.45 -8.54
N THR A 184 -7.08 -3.68 -9.85
CA THR A 184 -8.32 -3.52 -10.65
C THR A 184 -9.08 -4.84 -10.80
N GLU A 185 -10.27 -4.79 -11.40
CA GLU A 185 -11.02 -6.00 -11.79
C GLU A 185 -10.27 -6.91 -12.76
N ARG A 186 -9.26 -6.41 -13.49
CA ARG A 186 -8.48 -7.20 -14.44
C ARG A 186 -7.53 -8.17 -13.73
N ALA A 187 -7.22 -7.93 -12.46
CA ALA A 187 -6.45 -8.87 -11.64
C ALA A 187 -7.30 -10.04 -11.12
N TYR A 188 -8.63 -9.98 -11.25
CA TYR A 188 -9.54 -10.99 -10.73
C TYR A 188 -9.72 -12.18 -11.66
N VAL A 189 -9.69 -13.38 -11.08
CA VAL A 189 -9.97 -14.65 -11.75
C VAL A 189 -11.07 -15.40 -11.00
N ASP A 190 -12.15 -15.71 -11.72
CA ASP A 190 -13.21 -16.59 -11.24
C ASP A 190 -12.79 -18.06 -11.41
N ASP A 191 -12.36 -18.70 -10.33
CA ASP A 191 -11.81 -20.06 -10.32
C ASP A 191 -12.79 -21.13 -9.81
N ARG A 192 -14.10 -20.85 -9.89
CA ARG A 192 -15.19 -21.77 -9.48
C ARG A 192 -15.47 -22.91 -10.47
N ALA A 193 -14.47 -23.37 -11.21
CA ALA A 193 -14.60 -24.47 -12.17
C ALA A 193 -14.79 -25.84 -11.49
#